data_AF-A0A2V6PT91-F1
#
_entry.id   AF-A0A2V6PT91-F1
#
_cell.length_a   1.000
_cell.length_b   1.000
_cell.length_c   1.000
_cell.angle_alpha   90.00
_cell.angle_beta   90.00
_cell.angle_gamma   90.00
#
_symmetry.space_group_name_H-M   'P 1'
#
loop_
_entity.id
_entity.type
_entity.pdbx_description
1 polymer ?
#
loop_
_entity_poly.entity_id
_entity_poly.type
_entity_poly.pdbx_seq_one_letter_code
_entity_poly.pdbx_strand_id
1 'polypeptide(L)'
;MEPIGPPGADYSRAFGLNDLGEVVGSVNTSSAVRGFVWSRTAGLRLLSPLPGDSGSEGFGINARGETVGVSSGPRGVNAVRWTSSGVPQALATVAGTRTSRALAINDAGDAVGSAEDGRARRAIRWRGGASAEELGALPGHVTSEAVAINTRGEVAGWSGPLGGERAALWAPGLAVRDLGTLPGGQWSRARAVNGHGEVVGSSGSFLGARAFRWTAAAGLQDLNDLVPISDFVLLDVAGVNEAGEILVIGRDELPDAGADTHTNHEFPVRVFFLQPLP
;
A
#
# COMPACT_ATOMS: atom_id res chain seq x y z
N MET A 1 -23.22 -7.73 11.98
CA MET A 1 -22.26 -7.36 10.92
C MET A 1 -23.07 -7.11 9.67
N GLU A 2 -23.05 -5.89 9.15
CA GLU A 2 -23.70 -5.53 7.89
C GLU A 2 -22.60 -5.28 6.86
N PRO A 3 -22.67 -5.85 5.64
CA PRO A 3 -21.64 -5.67 4.62
C PRO A 3 -21.54 -4.21 4.16
N ILE A 4 -20.32 -3.73 3.90
CA ILE A 4 -20.07 -2.37 3.39
C ILE A 4 -20.23 -2.38 1.86
N GLY A 5 -21.44 -2.08 1.37
CA GLY A 5 -21.73 -1.96 -0.06
C GLY A 5 -23.19 -1.53 -0.30
N PRO A 6 -23.52 -0.96 -1.48
CA PRO A 6 -24.91 -0.65 -1.80
C PRO A 6 -25.71 -1.96 -1.99
N PRO A 7 -27.03 -1.95 -1.78
CA PRO A 7 -27.88 -3.11 -2.06
C PRO A 7 -27.67 -3.62 -3.49
N GLY A 8 -27.38 -4.92 -3.64
CA GLY A 8 -27.10 -5.55 -4.94
C GLY A 8 -25.63 -5.52 -5.38
N ALA A 9 -24.71 -5.07 -4.52
CA ALA A 9 -23.28 -5.27 -4.74
C ALA A 9 -22.84 -6.66 -4.26
N ASP A 10 -22.30 -7.46 -5.18
CA ASP A 10 -21.83 -8.81 -4.86
C ASP A 10 -20.34 -8.84 -4.44
N TYR A 11 -19.65 -7.70 -4.52
CA TYR A 11 -18.24 -7.58 -4.17
C TYR A 11 -17.88 -6.16 -3.69
N SER A 12 -17.23 -6.08 -2.53
CA SER A 12 -16.66 -4.87 -1.95
C SER A 12 -15.31 -5.18 -1.32
N ARG A 13 -14.34 -4.27 -1.45
CA ARG A 13 -13.02 -4.38 -0.82
C ARG A 13 -12.62 -3.04 -0.19
N ALA A 14 -12.20 -3.09 1.07
CA ALA A 14 -11.57 -1.96 1.75
C ALA A 14 -10.06 -1.96 1.48
N PHE A 15 -9.48 -0.77 1.29
CA PHE A 15 -8.05 -0.57 1.04
C PHE A 15 -7.39 0.33 2.07
N GLY A 16 -8.12 1.29 2.64
CA GLY A 16 -7.57 2.23 3.62
C GLY A 16 -8.58 2.65 4.68
N LEU A 17 -8.07 3.16 5.79
CA LEU A 17 -8.80 3.63 6.96
C LEU A 17 -8.05 4.85 7.52
N ASN A 18 -8.78 5.90 7.91
CA ASN A 18 -8.20 7.02 8.66
C ASN A 18 -8.60 6.99 10.15
N ASP A 19 -8.02 7.91 10.92
CA ASP A 19 -8.24 8.03 12.37
C ASP A 19 -9.67 8.44 12.75
N LEU A 20 -10.46 8.94 11.80
CA LEU A 20 -11.89 9.23 11.99
C LEU A 20 -12.76 7.98 11.83
N GLY A 21 -12.16 6.83 11.53
CA GLY A 21 -12.89 5.59 11.27
C GLY A 21 -13.54 5.55 9.88
N GLU A 22 -13.10 6.40 8.95
CA GLU A 22 -13.56 6.40 7.57
C GLU A 22 -12.77 5.39 6.74
N VAL A 23 -13.48 4.50 6.07
CA VAL A 23 -12.93 3.44 5.24
C VAL A 23 -13.02 3.84 3.78
N VAL A 24 -11.91 3.76 3.04
CA VAL A 24 -11.89 3.85 1.58
C VAL A 24 -11.79 2.47 0.96
N GLY A 25 -12.49 2.27 -0.16
CA GLY A 25 -12.46 1.01 -0.88
C GLY A 25 -12.92 1.09 -2.33
N SER A 26 -13.17 -0.09 -2.91
CA SER A 26 -13.90 -0.25 -4.16
C SER A 26 -15.06 -1.24 -4.02
N VAL A 27 -16.10 -1.04 -4.82
CA VAL A 27 -17.32 -1.84 -4.81
C VAL A 27 -17.83 -2.01 -6.23
N ASN A 28 -18.35 -3.19 -6.55
CA ASN A 28 -19.04 -3.42 -7.80
C ASN A 28 -20.45 -2.82 -7.75
N THR A 29 -20.83 -2.11 -8.79
CA THR A 29 -22.21 -1.70 -9.07
C THR A 29 -22.73 -2.50 -10.26
N SER A 30 -24.01 -2.36 -10.58
CA SER A 30 -24.63 -3.03 -11.74
C SER A 30 -23.97 -2.70 -13.09
N SER A 31 -23.22 -1.60 -13.19
CA SER A 31 -22.63 -1.13 -14.44
C SER A 31 -21.12 -0.87 -14.42
N ALA A 32 -20.50 -0.79 -13.24
CA ALA A 32 -19.07 -0.48 -13.11
C ALA A 32 -18.50 -0.70 -11.69
N VAL A 33 -17.17 -0.73 -11.58
CA VAL A 33 -16.46 -0.57 -10.31
C VAL A 33 -16.52 0.90 -9.85
N ARG A 34 -16.81 1.12 -8.59
CA ARG A 34 -16.81 2.45 -7.96
C ARG A 34 -15.94 2.45 -6.73
N GLY A 35 -15.16 3.52 -6.56
CA GLY A 35 -14.57 3.83 -5.27
C GLY A 35 -15.66 4.16 -4.27
N PHE A 36 -15.41 3.94 -2.99
CA PHE A 36 -16.30 4.40 -1.93
C PHE A 36 -15.52 4.96 -0.76
N VAL A 37 -16.18 5.82 0.01
CA VAL A 37 -15.85 6.14 1.39
C VAL A 37 -17.02 5.73 2.26
N TRP A 38 -16.76 5.06 3.38
CA TRP A 38 -17.77 4.66 4.35
C TRP A 38 -17.39 5.16 5.75
N SER A 39 -18.37 5.63 6.50
CA SER A 39 -18.22 5.84 7.94
C SER A 39 -19.48 5.43 8.69
N ARG A 40 -19.36 5.17 10.00
CA ARG A 40 -20.53 4.81 10.82
C ARG A 40 -21.59 5.90 10.86
N THR A 41 -21.20 7.16 10.75
CA THR A 41 -22.08 8.33 10.89
C THR A 41 -22.66 8.82 9.57
N ALA A 42 -21.90 8.73 8.48
CA ALA A 42 -22.32 9.21 7.16
C ALA A 42 -22.79 8.09 6.23
N GLY A 43 -22.55 6.82 6.58
CA GLY A 43 -22.84 5.67 5.74
C GLY A 43 -21.91 5.61 4.52
N LEU A 44 -22.36 4.90 3.48
CA LEU A 44 -21.60 4.70 2.24
C LEU A 44 -21.79 5.89 1.28
N ARG A 45 -20.70 6.45 0.81
CA ARG A 45 -20.65 7.43 -0.28
C ARG A 45 -19.81 6.88 -1.43
N LEU A 46 -20.39 6.77 -2.61
CA LEU A 46 -19.65 6.41 -3.82
C LEU A 46 -18.80 7.59 -4.31
N LEU A 47 -17.62 7.28 -4.84
CA LEU A 47 -16.66 8.22 -5.41
C LEU A 47 -16.83 8.27 -6.92
N SER A 48 -17.39 9.36 -7.43
CA SER A 48 -17.57 9.56 -8.87
C SER A 48 -16.22 9.59 -9.60
N PRO A 49 -16.10 8.99 -10.80
CA PRO A 49 -14.89 9.12 -11.61
C PRO A 49 -14.72 10.56 -12.14
N LEU A 50 -13.56 10.84 -12.73
CA LEU A 50 -13.32 12.10 -13.44
C LEU A 50 -14.33 12.27 -14.60
N PRO A 51 -14.63 13.52 -15.04
CA PRO A 51 -15.51 13.75 -16.16
C PRO A 51 -15.09 12.96 -17.42
N GLY A 52 -16.04 12.20 -17.97
CA GLY A 52 -15.83 11.34 -19.15
C GLY A 52 -15.33 9.91 -18.85
N ASP A 53 -14.98 9.63 -17.60
CA ASP A 53 -14.57 8.30 -17.16
C ASP A 53 -15.76 7.52 -16.59
N SER A 54 -15.64 6.18 -16.53
CA SER A 54 -16.74 5.28 -16.20
C SER A 54 -16.49 4.40 -14.99
N GLY A 55 -15.28 4.37 -14.44
CA GLY A 55 -14.85 3.54 -13.32
C GLY A 55 -13.98 4.32 -12.32
N SER A 56 -14.04 3.93 -11.05
CA SER A 56 -13.18 4.49 -10.01
C SER A 56 -12.86 3.45 -8.95
N GLU A 57 -11.72 3.61 -8.27
CA GLU A 57 -11.35 2.87 -7.06
C GLU A 57 -10.60 3.82 -6.11
N GLY A 58 -10.89 3.75 -4.81
CA GLY A 58 -10.16 4.51 -3.80
C GLY A 58 -9.16 3.62 -3.07
N PHE A 59 -7.95 4.11 -2.81
CA PHE A 59 -6.87 3.34 -2.19
C PHE A 59 -6.37 3.95 -0.88
N GLY A 60 -6.23 5.27 -0.81
CA GLY A 60 -5.73 5.97 0.38
C GLY A 60 -6.69 7.07 0.84
N ILE A 61 -6.77 7.29 2.15
CA ILE A 61 -7.58 8.35 2.77
C ILE A 61 -6.79 8.98 3.92
N ASN A 62 -6.78 10.31 4.01
CA ASN A 62 -6.11 11.04 5.09
C ASN A 62 -7.11 11.47 6.20
N ALA A 63 -6.61 12.03 7.30
CA ALA A 63 -7.44 12.45 8.45
C ALA A 63 -8.38 13.63 8.13
N ARG A 64 -8.20 14.28 6.98
CA ARG A 64 -9.12 15.32 6.47
C ARG A 64 -10.26 14.76 5.61
N GLY A 65 -10.33 13.44 5.45
CA GLY A 65 -11.32 12.75 4.60
C GLY A 65 -11.02 12.85 3.11
N GLU A 66 -9.83 13.34 2.74
CA GLU A 66 -9.41 13.42 1.34
C GLU A 66 -8.93 12.05 0.90
N THR A 67 -9.39 11.62 -0.27
CA THR A 67 -9.19 10.27 -0.76
C THR A 67 -8.37 10.30 -2.05
N VAL A 68 -7.53 9.30 -2.29
CA VAL A 68 -6.80 9.13 -3.55
C VAL A 68 -7.01 7.74 -4.11
N GLY A 69 -6.84 7.60 -5.42
CA GLY A 69 -7.01 6.33 -6.10
C GLY A 69 -6.87 6.45 -7.60
N VAL A 70 -7.74 5.73 -8.32
CA VAL A 70 -7.80 5.73 -9.78
C VAL A 70 -9.18 6.11 -10.30
N SER A 71 -9.18 6.81 -11.43
CA SER A 71 -10.32 7.01 -12.32
C SER A 71 -10.00 6.35 -13.65
N SER A 72 -10.94 5.59 -14.21
CA SER A 72 -10.74 4.82 -15.43
C SER A 72 -11.87 5.01 -16.44
N GLY A 73 -11.52 5.07 -17.71
CA GLY A 73 -12.47 5.26 -18.80
C GLY A 73 -11.84 5.06 -20.18
N PRO A 74 -12.47 5.56 -21.25
CA PRO A 74 -11.97 5.42 -22.61
C PRO A 74 -10.56 5.99 -22.85
N ARG A 75 -10.10 6.91 -21.98
CA ARG A 75 -8.79 7.56 -22.04
C ARG A 75 -7.72 6.85 -21.19
N GLY A 76 -8.03 5.70 -20.60
CA GLY A 76 -7.11 4.95 -19.73
C GLY A 76 -7.36 5.18 -18.24
N VAL A 77 -6.32 4.95 -17.44
CA VAL A 77 -6.37 4.99 -15.97
C VAL A 77 -5.55 6.18 -15.46
N ASN A 78 -6.17 7.05 -14.68
CA ASN A 78 -5.55 8.27 -14.17
C ASN A 78 -5.62 8.32 -12.64
N ALA A 79 -4.54 8.79 -12.03
CA ALA A 79 -4.50 9.07 -10.61
C ALA A 79 -5.44 10.25 -10.31
N VAL A 80 -6.25 10.09 -9.28
CA VAL A 80 -7.30 11.05 -8.90
C VAL A 80 -7.28 11.24 -7.39
N ARG A 81 -7.62 12.45 -6.97
CA ARG A 81 -7.94 12.80 -5.60
C ARG A 81 -9.41 13.20 -5.52
N TRP A 82 -10.11 12.72 -4.50
CA TRP A 82 -11.40 13.25 -4.11
C TRP A 82 -11.23 14.16 -2.90
N THR A 83 -11.88 15.31 -2.95
CA THR A 83 -12.04 16.17 -1.76
C THR A 83 -12.82 15.41 -0.67
N SER A 84 -12.82 15.93 0.56
CA SER A 84 -13.65 15.39 1.64
C SER A 84 -15.15 15.37 1.31
N SER A 85 -15.60 16.29 0.45
CA SER A 85 -16.96 16.33 -0.11
C SER A 85 -17.20 15.35 -1.28
N GLY A 86 -16.17 14.63 -1.73
CA GLY A 86 -16.27 13.63 -2.79
C GLY A 86 -16.13 14.16 -4.22
N VAL A 87 -15.64 15.38 -4.40
CA VAL A 87 -15.44 15.96 -5.72
C VAL A 87 -14.14 15.42 -6.32
N PRO A 88 -14.17 14.74 -7.49
CA PRO A 88 -12.96 14.22 -8.14
C PRO A 88 -12.12 15.34 -8.75
N GLN A 89 -10.81 15.26 -8.55
CA GLN A 89 -9.80 16.16 -9.08
C GLN A 89 -8.66 15.32 -9.66
N ALA A 90 -8.31 15.56 -10.92
CA ALA A 90 -7.18 14.89 -11.54
C ALA A 90 -5.89 15.33 -10.85
N LEU A 91 -5.02 14.37 -10.53
CA LEU A 91 -3.67 14.68 -10.09
C LEU A 91 -2.81 15.09 -11.29
N ALA A 92 -1.80 15.92 -11.05
CA ALA A 92 -0.91 16.41 -12.12
C ALA A 92 -0.33 15.27 -12.97
N THR A 93 -0.37 15.46 -14.29
CA THR A 93 0.09 14.48 -15.27
C THR A 93 1.61 14.30 -15.21
N VAL A 94 2.08 13.07 -15.34
CA VAL A 94 3.51 12.76 -15.40
C VAL A 94 3.94 12.64 -16.85
N ALA A 95 4.89 13.47 -17.28
CA ALA A 95 5.36 13.49 -18.67
C ALA A 95 5.87 12.11 -19.12
N GLY A 96 5.49 11.72 -20.34
CA GLY A 96 5.88 10.43 -20.93
C GLY A 96 5.22 9.20 -20.28
N THR A 97 4.13 9.37 -19.53
CA THR A 97 3.32 8.24 -19.00
C THR A 97 1.98 8.15 -19.72
N ARG A 98 1.38 6.97 -19.66
CA ARG A 98 0.04 6.66 -20.22
C ARG A 98 -0.99 6.40 -19.13
N THR A 99 -0.56 5.88 -17.99
CA THR A 99 -1.43 5.60 -16.85
C THR A 99 -0.79 6.06 -15.56
N SER A 100 -1.63 6.36 -14.57
CA SER A 100 -1.20 6.70 -13.23
C SER A 100 -2.19 6.19 -12.18
N ARG A 101 -1.68 5.93 -10.98
CA ARG A 101 -2.46 5.56 -9.79
C ARG A 101 -1.86 6.21 -8.55
N ALA A 102 -2.70 6.76 -7.68
CA ALA A 102 -2.28 7.24 -6.36
C ALA A 102 -2.73 6.22 -5.30
N LEU A 103 -1.79 5.74 -4.50
CA LEU A 103 -1.98 4.63 -3.56
C LEU A 103 -2.12 5.11 -2.12
N ALA A 104 -1.42 6.18 -1.74
CA ALA A 104 -1.46 6.74 -0.39
C ALA A 104 -1.46 8.26 -0.42
N ILE A 105 -1.96 8.88 0.65
CA ILE A 105 -2.02 10.31 0.87
C ILE A 105 -1.75 10.62 2.33
N ASN A 106 -0.97 11.66 2.62
CA ASN A 106 -0.76 12.14 3.99
C ASN A 106 -1.68 13.33 4.32
N ASP A 107 -1.64 13.78 5.58
CA ASP A 107 -2.46 14.91 6.05
C ASP A 107 -2.02 16.27 5.51
N ALA A 108 -0.86 16.39 4.88
CA ALA A 108 -0.51 17.58 4.11
C ALA A 108 -1.28 17.62 2.77
N GLY A 109 -1.81 16.48 2.31
CA GLY A 109 -2.43 16.33 1.01
C GLY A 109 -1.44 15.93 -0.09
N ASP A 110 -0.23 15.52 0.30
CA ASP A 110 0.72 14.92 -0.61
C ASP A 110 0.32 13.46 -0.84
N ALA A 111 0.19 13.09 -2.11
CA ALA A 111 -0.13 11.73 -2.53
C ALA A 111 1.10 11.04 -3.13
N VAL A 112 1.15 9.73 -3.03
CA VAL A 112 2.19 8.90 -3.67
C VAL A 112 1.58 7.71 -4.37
N GLY A 113 2.30 7.16 -5.33
CA GLY A 113 1.84 6.04 -6.12
C GLY A 113 2.79 5.75 -7.27
N SER A 114 2.21 5.51 -8.45
CA SER A 114 3.00 5.25 -9.64
C SER A 114 2.38 5.79 -10.91
N ALA A 115 3.23 5.98 -11.91
CA ALA A 115 2.81 6.18 -13.29
C ALA A 115 3.61 5.27 -14.24
N GLU A 116 2.98 4.84 -15.33
CA GLU A 116 3.53 3.84 -16.26
C GLU A 116 3.46 4.33 -17.70
N ASP A 117 4.46 4.01 -18.52
CA ASP A 117 4.51 4.30 -19.96
C ASP A 117 4.18 3.07 -20.83
N GLY A 118 3.81 1.95 -20.19
CA GLY A 118 3.59 0.64 -20.81
C GLY A 118 4.83 -0.25 -20.84
N ARG A 119 5.98 0.21 -20.32
CA ARG A 119 7.22 -0.57 -20.18
C ARG A 119 7.71 -0.62 -18.74
N ALA A 120 7.71 0.53 -18.05
CA ALA A 120 8.21 0.65 -16.69
C ALA A 120 7.25 1.43 -15.80
N ARG A 121 7.16 1.00 -14.53
CA ARG A 121 6.47 1.73 -13.48
C ARG A 121 7.44 2.65 -12.78
N ARG A 122 7.02 3.89 -12.54
CA ARG A 122 7.81 4.94 -11.92
C ARG A 122 7.12 5.38 -10.64
N ALA A 123 7.84 5.41 -9.52
CA ALA A 123 7.33 5.93 -8.26
C ALA A 123 7.13 7.44 -8.35
N ILE A 124 5.93 7.91 -8.04
CA ILE A 124 5.54 9.32 -8.18
C ILE A 124 5.08 9.86 -6.83
N ARG A 125 5.44 11.12 -6.56
CA ARG A 125 4.85 11.96 -5.52
C ARG A 125 4.08 13.11 -6.16
N TRP A 126 2.84 13.32 -5.75
CA TRP A 126 2.04 14.49 -6.09
C TRP A 126 1.96 15.42 -4.88
N ARG A 127 2.54 16.63 -4.98
CA ARG A 127 2.49 17.62 -3.89
C ARG A 127 1.23 18.47 -4.00
N GLY A 128 0.38 18.39 -2.97
CA GLY A 128 -0.94 19.05 -2.95
C GLY A 128 -1.85 18.73 -4.15
N GLY A 129 -1.51 17.71 -4.95
CA GLY A 129 -2.14 17.36 -6.22
C GLY A 129 -1.77 18.19 -7.45
N ALA A 130 -1.08 19.32 -7.29
CA ALA A 130 -0.81 20.27 -8.36
C ALA A 130 0.51 20.03 -9.11
N SER A 131 1.48 19.35 -8.48
CA SER A 131 2.78 19.04 -9.10
C SER A 131 3.12 17.57 -8.90
N ALA A 132 3.62 16.92 -9.95
CA ALA A 132 4.11 15.54 -9.89
C ALA A 132 5.64 15.51 -9.96
N GLU A 133 6.25 14.72 -9.08
CA GLU A 133 7.68 14.51 -8.93
C GLU A 133 7.96 13.00 -9.06
N GLU A 134 8.88 12.63 -9.94
CA GLU A 134 9.37 11.26 -10.02
C GLU A 134 10.43 11.03 -8.92
N LEU A 135 10.21 10.02 -8.09
CA LEU A 135 11.08 9.70 -6.96
C LEU A 135 12.34 8.90 -7.37
N GLY A 136 12.33 8.34 -8.58
CA GLY A 136 13.41 7.53 -9.12
C GLY A 136 13.44 6.09 -8.58
N ALA A 137 14.32 5.28 -9.16
CA ALA A 137 14.58 3.89 -8.80
C ALA A 137 15.98 3.76 -8.17
N LEU A 138 16.23 2.64 -7.48
CA LEU A 138 17.57 2.31 -6.98
C LEU A 138 18.59 2.21 -8.14
N PRO A 139 19.89 2.45 -7.90
CA PRO A 139 20.91 2.33 -8.95
C PRO A 139 20.84 0.98 -9.69
N GLY A 140 20.70 1.02 -11.01
CA GLY A 140 20.58 -0.17 -11.87
C GLY A 140 19.17 -0.77 -11.99
N HIS A 141 18.21 -0.31 -11.19
CA HIS A 141 16.80 -0.70 -11.31
C HIS A 141 16.07 0.17 -12.35
N VAL A 142 15.04 -0.40 -12.99
CA VAL A 142 14.30 0.25 -14.08
C VAL A 142 12.82 0.49 -13.76
N THR A 143 12.34 -0.01 -12.62
CA THR A 143 10.97 0.17 -12.13
C THR A 143 10.96 0.52 -10.64
N SER A 144 9.93 1.23 -10.22
CA SER A 144 9.69 1.63 -8.84
C SER A 144 8.21 1.92 -8.59
N GLU A 145 7.76 1.77 -7.35
CA GLU A 145 6.42 2.14 -6.90
C GLU A 145 6.47 2.63 -5.47
N ALA A 146 5.83 3.78 -5.23
CA ALA A 146 5.63 4.31 -3.88
C ALA A 146 4.27 3.85 -3.37
N VAL A 147 4.23 3.25 -2.18
CA VAL A 147 3.01 2.63 -1.64
C VAL A 147 2.50 3.31 -0.38
N ALA A 148 3.39 3.96 0.38
CA ALA A 148 3.05 4.63 1.63
C ALA A 148 3.82 5.93 1.79
N ILE A 149 3.22 6.90 2.47
CA ILE A 149 3.84 8.20 2.80
C ILE A 149 3.43 8.60 4.22
N ASN A 150 4.40 9.06 5.02
CA ASN A 150 4.11 9.59 6.35
C ASN A 150 3.95 11.12 6.36
N THR A 151 3.66 11.68 7.53
CA THR A 151 3.47 13.13 7.75
C THR A 151 4.74 13.96 7.55
N ARG A 152 5.93 13.34 7.65
CA ARG A 152 7.23 13.97 7.33
C ARG A 152 7.53 13.98 5.82
N GLY A 153 6.68 13.32 5.02
CA GLY A 153 6.86 13.19 3.58
C GLY A 153 7.94 12.20 3.19
N GLU A 154 8.31 11.28 4.08
CA GLU A 154 9.07 10.08 3.76
C GLU A 154 8.14 9.06 3.11
N VAL A 155 8.63 8.42 2.07
CA VAL A 155 7.86 7.54 1.20
C VAL A 155 8.48 6.16 1.21
N ALA A 156 7.67 5.13 1.46
CA ALA A 156 8.11 3.75 1.40
C ALA A 156 7.47 3.03 0.21
N GLY A 157 8.18 2.02 -0.32
CA GLY A 157 7.68 1.18 -1.40
C GLY A 157 8.75 0.21 -1.87
N TRP A 158 8.89 0.07 -3.18
CA TRP A 158 9.85 -0.86 -3.75
C TRP A 158 10.44 -0.35 -5.07
N SER A 159 11.60 -0.89 -5.41
CA SER A 159 12.27 -0.67 -6.68
C SER A 159 12.77 -2.00 -7.24
N GLY A 160 12.85 -2.13 -8.56
CA GLY A 160 13.35 -3.35 -9.20
C GLY A 160 13.43 -3.25 -10.72
N PRO A 161 13.58 -4.40 -11.38
CA PRO A 161 14.50 -5.43 -10.92
C PRO A 161 15.94 -4.97 -11.23
N LEU A 162 16.92 -5.36 -10.40
CA LEU A 162 18.06 -6.10 -10.94
C LEU A 162 18.53 -7.08 -9.85
N GLY A 163 18.28 -8.37 -10.07
CA GLY A 163 18.47 -9.44 -9.07
C GLY A 163 17.26 -9.67 -8.13
N GLY A 164 16.20 -8.88 -8.25
CA GLY A 164 14.96 -8.96 -7.46
C GLY A 164 14.41 -7.57 -7.13
N GLU A 165 13.20 -7.50 -6.59
CA GLU A 165 12.69 -6.24 -6.03
C GLU A 165 13.35 -5.97 -4.68
N ARG A 166 13.48 -4.69 -4.33
CA ARG A 166 14.02 -4.23 -3.06
C ARG A 166 13.06 -3.23 -2.44
N ALA A 167 12.81 -3.40 -1.15
CA ALA A 167 12.13 -2.41 -0.33
C ALA A 167 12.96 -1.11 -0.37
N ALA A 168 12.29 0.00 -0.64
CA ALA A 168 12.91 1.29 -0.88
C ALA A 168 12.29 2.36 0.01
N LEU A 169 13.12 3.29 0.46
CA LEU A 169 12.72 4.49 1.21
C LEU A 169 13.22 5.74 0.49
N TRP A 170 12.30 6.62 0.12
CA TRP A 170 12.58 7.95 -0.40
C TRP A 170 12.31 8.99 0.69
N ALA A 171 13.38 9.56 1.24
CA ALA A 171 13.32 10.64 2.19
C ALA A 171 13.58 11.99 1.50
N PRO A 172 12.91 13.09 1.89
CA PRO A 172 13.08 14.39 1.26
C PRO A 172 14.57 14.82 1.20
N GLY A 173 15.04 15.19 0.01
CA GLY A 173 16.40 15.67 -0.21
C GLY A 173 17.50 14.61 -0.14
N LEU A 174 17.15 13.32 -0.02
CA LEU A 174 18.11 12.21 0.00
C LEU A 174 17.95 11.32 -1.23
N ALA A 175 19.03 10.63 -1.60
CA ALA A 175 18.95 9.56 -2.58
C ALA A 175 18.07 8.41 -2.05
N VAL A 176 17.41 7.69 -2.96
CA VAL A 176 16.63 6.49 -2.62
C VAL A 176 17.49 5.48 -1.88
N ARG A 177 16.99 5.00 -0.75
CA ARG A 177 17.68 4.03 0.10
C ARG A 177 17.17 2.62 -0.17
N ASP A 178 18.10 1.70 -0.41
CA ASP A 178 17.83 0.27 -0.39
C ASP A 178 17.72 -0.19 1.07
N LEU A 179 16.60 -0.81 1.44
CA LEU A 179 16.38 -1.36 2.78
C LEU A 179 16.91 -2.79 2.93
N GLY A 180 17.35 -3.42 1.84
CA GLY A 180 17.91 -4.76 1.79
C GLY A 180 16.85 -5.86 1.79
N THR A 181 17.32 -7.10 1.97
CA THR A 181 16.50 -8.29 2.20
C THR A 181 16.90 -8.92 3.53
N LEU A 182 15.99 -9.68 4.14
CA LEU A 182 16.32 -10.53 5.29
C LEU A 182 17.34 -11.59 4.85
N PRO A 183 18.13 -12.17 5.77
CA PRO A 183 19.09 -13.23 5.42
C PRO A 183 18.45 -14.35 4.59
N GLY A 184 19.04 -14.65 3.42
CA GLY A 184 18.50 -15.63 2.46
C GLY A 184 17.37 -15.12 1.57
N GLY A 185 16.86 -13.92 1.80
CA GLY A 185 15.83 -13.27 0.99
C GLY A 185 16.34 -12.83 -0.38
N GLN A 186 15.52 -13.08 -1.41
CA GLN A 186 15.78 -12.73 -2.82
C GLN A 186 15.06 -11.44 -3.23
N TRP A 187 13.97 -11.10 -2.56
CA TRP A 187 13.21 -9.88 -2.79
C TRP A 187 12.70 -9.28 -1.48
N SER A 188 12.40 -7.99 -1.49
CA SER A 188 11.70 -7.30 -0.40
C SER A 188 10.78 -6.20 -0.94
N ARG A 189 9.72 -5.90 -0.19
CA ARG A 189 8.79 -4.79 -0.46
C ARG A 189 8.41 -4.13 0.84
N ALA A 190 8.54 -2.80 0.91
CA ALA A 190 7.90 -2.04 1.99
C ALA A 190 6.40 -1.93 1.72
N ARG A 191 5.61 -1.89 2.81
CA ARG A 191 4.14 -1.80 2.78
C ARG A 191 3.62 -0.56 3.50
N ALA A 192 4.27 -0.14 4.58
CA ALA A 192 3.86 1.01 5.37
C ALA A 192 5.07 1.72 6.00
N VAL A 193 4.87 2.98 6.35
CA VAL A 193 5.83 3.83 7.07
C VAL A 193 5.09 4.74 8.04
N ASN A 194 5.51 4.81 9.30
CA ASN A 194 4.96 5.74 10.30
C ASN A 194 5.77 7.04 10.40
N GLY A 195 5.31 8.01 11.19
CA GLY A 195 5.95 9.31 11.42
C GLY A 195 7.30 9.26 12.15
N HIS A 196 7.66 8.11 12.74
CA HIS A 196 9.01 7.86 13.25
C HIS A 196 9.99 7.41 12.17
N GLY A 197 9.52 7.08 10.97
CA GLY A 197 10.33 6.58 9.85
C GLY A 197 10.61 5.09 9.97
N GLU A 198 9.86 4.38 10.81
CA GLU A 198 9.84 2.93 10.85
C GLU A 198 9.09 2.40 9.63
N VAL A 199 9.70 1.47 8.91
CA VAL A 199 9.15 0.88 7.69
C VAL A 199 8.88 -0.59 7.95
N VAL A 200 7.68 -1.06 7.62
CA VAL A 200 7.32 -2.48 7.72
C VAL A 200 7.00 -3.04 6.34
N GLY A 201 7.26 -4.32 6.14
CA GLY A 201 7.02 -4.96 4.85
C GLY A 201 7.22 -6.47 4.90
N SER A 202 7.49 -7.04 3.73
CA SER A 202 7.83 -8.46 3.58
C SER A 202 9.11 -8.64 2.77
N SER A 203 9.89 -9.64 3.15
CA SER A 203 11.09 -10.10 2.46
C SER A 203 10.96 -11.58 2.20
N GLY A 204 11.21 -12.03 0.98
CA GLY A 204 10.93 -13.42 0.60
C GLY A 204 11.98 -14.07 -0.28
N SER A 205 11.88 -15.39 -0.34
CA SER A 205 12.67 -16.29 -1.17
C SER A 205 11.78 -17.40 -1.74
N PHE A 206 12.37 -18.37 -2.44
CA PHE A 206 11.68 -19.59 -2.84
C PHE A 206 11.13 -20.42 -1.67
N LEU A 207 11.63 -20.21 -0.45
CA LEU A 207 11.15 -20.89 0.77
C LEU A 207 9.93 -20.19 1.41
N GLY A 208 9.57 -18.99 0.95
CA GLY A 208 8.47 -18.21 1.50
C GLY A 208 8.85 -16.77 1.82
N ALA A 209 7.86 -15.99 2.24
CA ALA A 209 8.00 -14.62 2.70
C ALA A 209 8.03 -14.54 4.23
N ARG A 210 8.74 -13.55 4.76
CA ARG A 210 8.77 -13.22 6.18
C ARG A 210 8.51 -11.73 6.34
N ALA A 211 7.67 -11.38 7.31
CA ALA A 211 7.39 -10.00 7.65
C ALA A 211 8.63 -9.36 8.28
N PHE A 212 8.95 -8.12 7.90
CA PHE A 212 10.08 -7.38 8.44
C PHE A 212 9.65 -6.05 9.06
N ARG A 213 10.51 -5.57 9.94
CA ARG A 213 10.55 -4.19 10.43
C ARG A 213 11.91 -3.59 10.11
N TRP A 214 11.94 -2.36 9.63
CA TRP A 214 13.15 -1.59 9.38
C TRP A 214 13.14 -0.30 10.18
N THR A 215 14.28 0.02 10.79
CA THR A 215 14.54 1.35 11.34
C THR A 215 15.93 1.82 10.94
N ALA A 216 16.15 3.14 10.95
CA ALA A 216 17.47 3.71 10.67
C ALA A 216 18.55 3.22 11.66
N ALA A 217 18.17 2.89 12.90
CA ALA A 217 19.10 2.46 13.94
C ALA A 217 19.44 0.95 13.87
N ALA A 218 18.45 0.10 13.59
CA ALA A 218 18.60 -1.35 13.65
C ALA A 218 18.74 -2.02 12.27
N GLY A 219 18.52 -1.28 11.18
CA GLY A 219 18.40 -1.87 9.85
C GLY A 219 17.17 -2.76 9.72
N LEU A 220 17.23 -3.74 8.80
CA LEU A 220 16.16 -4.67 8.50
C LEU A 220 16.16 -5.82 9.52
N GLN A 221 15.04 -6.02 10.21
CA GLN A 221 14.85 -7.02 11.26
C GLN A 221 13.69 -7.94 10.90
N ASP A 222 13.86 -9.23 11.11
CA ASP A 222 12.79 -10.21 10.93
C ASP A 222 11.79 -10.08 12.08
N LEU A 223 10.51 -9.85 11.79
CA LEU A 223 9.50 -9.75 12.85
C LEU A 223 9.36 -11.09 13.59
N ASN A 224 9.63 -12.22 12.93
CA ASN A 224 9.59 -13.53 13.56
C ASN A 224 10.64 -13.71 14.66
N ASP A 225 11.73 -12.93 14.63
CA ASP A 225 12.79 -12.98 15.66
C ASP A 225 12.52 -11.98 16.80
N LEU A 226 11.54 -11.09 16.63
CA LEU A 226 11.19 -10.04 17.59
C LEU A 226 10.00 -10.39 18.49
N VAL A 227 9.30 -11.49 18.19
CA VAL A 227 8.18 -11.97 18.98
C VAL A 227 8.40 -13.44 19.39
N PRO A 228 8.01 -13.85 20.61
CA PRO A 228 8.11 -15.24 21.02
C PRO A 228 7.01 -16.07 20.33
N ILE A 229 7.32 -16.59 19.15
CA ILE A 229 6.39 -17.37 18.32
C ILE A 229 6.93 -18.78 18.13
N SER A 230 6.07 -19.79 18.29
CA SER A 230 6.42 -21.21 18.13
C SER A 230 5.57 -21.97 17.12
N ASP A 231 4.37 -21.47 16.82
CA ASP A 231 3.35 -22.24 16.09
C ASP A 231 2.92 -21.56 14.79
N PHE A 232 3.51 -20.40 14.44
CA PHE A 232 3.16 -19.64 13.26
C PHE A 232 4.33 -18.81 12.74
N VAL A 233 4.29 -18.54 11.44
CA VAL A 233 5.22 -17.66 10.73
C VAL A 233 4.48 -16.40 10.29
N LEU A 234 5.05 -15.24 10.61
CA LEU A 234 4.62 -13.93 10.14
C LEU A 234 5.14 -13.68 8.72
N LEU A 235 4.24 -13.46 7.77
CA LEU A 235 4.54 -13.51 6.33
C LEU A 235 4.49 -12.14 5.65
N ASP A 236 3.49 -11.32 5.97
CA ASP A 236 3.30 -9.98 5.39
C ASP A 236 2.69 -9.05 6.44
N VAL A 237 2.71 -7.75 6.16
CA VAL A 237 2.15 -6.72 7.05
C VAL A 237 1.07 -5.93 6.34
N ALA A 238 0.02 -5.58 7.08
CA ALA A 238 -1.03 -4.69 6.60
C ALA A 238 -0.68 -3.22 6.88
N GLY A 239 -0.01 -2.93 8.00
CA GLY A 239 0.38 -1.56 8.33
C GLY A 239 1.09 -1.44 9.68
N VAL A 240 1.60 -0.24 9.94
CA VAL A 240 2.19 0.21 11.21
C VAL A 240 1.59 1.56 11.58
N ASN A 241 1.29 1.80 12.85
CA ASN A 241 0.80 3.10 13.33
C ASN A 241 1.91 3.93 13.99
N GLU A 242 1.57 5.13 14.45
CA GLU A 242 2.51 6.05 15.12
C GLU A 242 3.02 5.53 16.47
N ALA A 243 2.28 4.63 17.13
CA ALA A 243 2.75 3.98 18.35
C ALA A 243 3.74 2.83 18.08
N GLY A 244 4.01 2.50 16.81
CA GLY A 244 4.82 1.34 16.43
C GLY A 244 4.08 0.01 16.51
N GLU A 245 2.75 0.03 16.64
CA GLU A 245 1.93 -1.17 16.62
C GLU A 245 1.74 -1.64 15.17
N ILE A 246 1.89 -2.95 14.93
CA ILE A 246 1.94 -3.53 13.59
C ILE A 246 0.81 -4.54 13.42
N LEU A 247 0.02 -4.38 12.36
CA LEU A 247 -0.96 -5.39 11.94
C LEU A 247 -0.29 -6.34 10.96
N VAL A 248 -0.19 -7.62 11.32
CA VAL A 248 0.62 -8.62 10.61
C VAL A 248 -0.24 -9.81 10.20
N ILE A 249 0.07 -10.38 9.05
CA ILE A 249 -0.56 -11.58 8.52
C ILE A 249 0.41 -12.74 8.69
N GLY A 250 -0.04 -13.83 9.31
CA GLY A 250 0.76 -15.04 9.48
C GLY A 250 -0.01 -16.31 9.18
N ARG A 251 0.68 -17.44 9.23
CA ARG A 251 0.14 -18.78 9.00
C ARG A 251 0.77 -19.76 9.96
N ASP A 252 0.00 -20.77 10.36
CA ASP A 252 0.47 -21.84 11.25
C ASP A 252 1.70 -22.57 10.65
N GLU A 253 2.68 -22.89 11.49
CA GLU A 253 3.92 -23.61 11.12
C GLU A 253 3.67 -25.14 11.20
N LEU A 254 4.08 -25.90 10.17
CA LEU A 254 3.93 -27.36 10.15
C LEU A 254 5.07 -28.00 10.96
N PRO A 255 4.79 -28.95 11.87
CA PRO A 255 5.80 -29.94 12.25
C PRO A 255 5.96 -30.92 11.07
N ASP A 256 7.13 -30.90 10.42
CA ASP A 256 7.61 -31.84 9.39
C ASP A 256 6.52 -32.49 8.50
N ALA A 257 6.02 -31.75 7.52
CA ALA A 257 5.32 -32.37 6.38
C ALA A 257 6.35 -32.89 5.38
N GLY A 258 6.75 -34.14 5.54
CA GLY A 258 7.49 -34.87 4.51
C GLY A 258 6.73 -34.88 3.18
N ALA A 259 7.43 -34.55 2.11
CA ALA A 259 7.14 -34.78 0.69
C ALA A 259 5.72 -34.53 0.15
N ASP A 260 5.63 -33.56 -0.77
CA ASP A 260 4.66 -33.46 -1.88
C ASP A 260 3.20 -33.83 -1.61
N THR A 261 2.41 -32.85 -1.18
CA THR A 261 1.01 -32.75 -1.62
C THR A 261 0.66 -31.30 -1.96
N HIS A 262 -0.07 -31.11 -3.06
CA HIS A 262 -0.57 -29.80 -3.53
C HIS A 262 -1.66 -29.19 -2.61
N THR A 263 -1.50 -29.28 -1.28
CA THR A 263 -2.49 -28.88 -0.27
C THR A 263 -2.08 -27.64 0.53
N ASN A 264 -1.01 -26.93 0.12
CA ASN A 264 -0.55 -25.69 0.79
C ASN A 264 -1.50 -24.48 0.67
N HIS A 265 -2.73 -24.66 0.15
CA HIS A 265 -3.74 -23.62 0.03
C HIS A 265 -4.79 -23.60 1.16
N GLU A 266 -4.79 -24.57 2.09
CA GLU A 266 -5.90 -24.72 3.07
C GLU A 266 -5.57 -24.33 4.52
N PHE A 267 -4.37 -23.86 4.83
CA PHE A 267 -4.08 -23.44 6.22
C PHE A 267 -4.65 -22.06 6.53
N PRO A 268 -5.26 -21.87 7.72
CA PRO A 268 -5.87 -20.62 8.11
C PRO A 268 -4.81 -19.51 8.15
N VAL A 269 -5.06 -18.46 7.39
CA VAL A 269 -4.33 -17.20 7.51
C VAL A 269 -4.86 -16.48 8.75
N ARG A 270 -3.96 -16.06 9.64
CA ARG A 270 -4.30 -15.32 10.86
C ARG A 270 -3.82 -13.88 10.77
N VAL A 271 -4.54 -13.00 11.46
CA VAL A 271 -4.16 -11.60 11.64
C VAL A 271 -3.71 -11.41 13.08
N PHE A 272 -2.52 -10.84 13.25
CA PHE A 272 -1.89 -10.57 14.54
C PHE A 272 -1.74 -9.06 14.71
N PHE A 273 -1.86 -8.60 15.95
CA PHE A 273 -1.59 -7.23 16.35
C PHE A 273 -0.36 -7.23 17.26
N LEU A 274 0.75 -6.71 16.77
CA LEU A 274 2.02 -6.65 17.50
C LEU A 274 2.16 -5.29 18.16
N GLN A 275 2.55 -5.28 19.43
CA GLN A 275 2.77 -4.06 20.20
C GLN A 275 4.23 -3.98 20.65
N PRO A 276 4.86 -2.79 20.61
CA PRO A 276 6.18 -2.61 21.21
C PRO A 276 6.17 -2.91 22.71
N LEU A 277 7.29 -3.39 23.24
CA LEU A 277 7.47 -3.51 24.68
C LEU A 277 7.52 -2.10 25.31
N PRO A 278 6.96 -1.93 26.52
CA PRO A 278 6.98 -0.67 27.26
C PRO A 278 8.39 -0.25 27.72
#